data_AF-A0A1A6HR52-F1
#
_entry.id   AF-A0A1A6HR52-F1
#
_cell.length_a   1.000
_cell.length_b   1.000
_cell.length_c   1.000
_cell.angle_alpha   90.00
_cell.angle_beta   90.00
_cell.angle_gamma   90.00
#
_symmetry.space_group_name_H-M   'P 1'
#
loop_
_entity.id
_entity.type
_entity.pdbx_description
1 polymer ?
#
loop_
_entity_poly.entity_id
_entity_poly.type
_entity_poly.pdbx_seq_one_letter_code
_entity_poly.pdbx_strand_id
1 'polypeptide(L)'
;MERRLPVSKMQNSSSPLEKQTGPANGNGDLDSEEGSSLEENGFSWGDYLEETGTRAAPHSSFRHVEISIQSNFQPGMKLEVANKSNPDTYWVATIITTCGQLLLLRYCGYGEDRRADFWCDVIIADLHPVGWCTQNNKVLMPPD
;
A
#
# COMPACT_ATOMS: atom_id res chain seq x y z
N MET A 1 -31.92 37.82 -33.62
CA MET A 1 -32.98 37.74 -32.59
C MET A 1 -32.28 37.43 -31.27
N GLU A 2 -31.98 38.48 -30.51
CA GLU A 2 -31.40 38.37 -29.18
C GLU A 2 -32.49 38.01 -28.16
N ARG A 3 -32.19 37.11 -27.22
CA ARG A 3 -32.84 37.08 -25.91
C ARG A 3 -31.79 36.78 -24.84
N ARG A 4 -31.32 37.86 -24.21
CA ARG A 4 -30.57 37.87 -22.95
C ARG A 4 -31.52 37.51 -21.80
N LEU A 5 -31.05 36.72 -20.84
CA LEU A 5 -31.67 36.56 -19.51
C LEU A 5 -30.77 37.25 -18.46
N PRO A 6 -31.35 37.87 -17.41
CA PRO A 6 -30.62 38.76 -16.52
C PRO A 6 -29.91 38.02 -15.37
N VAL A 7 -28.76 38.57 -14.97
CA VAL A 7 -28.05 38.29 -13.71
C VAL A 7 -28.70 39.09 -12.58
N SER A 8 -29.02 38.43 -11.46
CA SER A 8 -29.31 39.07 -10.18
C SER A 8 -28.18 38.81 -9.18
N LYS A 9 -27.69 39.89 -8.59
CA LYS A 9 -26.74 39.98 -7.47
C LYS A 9 -27.45 39.76 -6.12
N MET A 10 -26.63 39.59 -5.08
CA MET A 10 -26.86 39.74 -3.62
C MET A 10 -26.65 38.39 -2.88
N GLN A 11 -25.94 38.27 -1.76
CA GLN A 11 -25.23 39.23 -0.90
C GLN A 11 -24.22 38.45 -0.03
N ASN A 12 -23.12 39.11 0.31
CA ASN A 12 -22.08 38.63 1.23
C ASN A 12 -22.56 38.77 2.69
N SER A 13 -22.38 37.74 3.53
CA SER A 13 -22.40 37.90 4.99
C SER A 13 -21.53 36.84 5.67
N SER A 14 -20.31 37.25 6.00
CA SER A 14 -19.44 36.65 7.00
C SER A 14 -19.99 36.87 8.42
N SER A 15 -20.07 35.80 9.22
CA SER A 15 -20.35 35.89 10.67
C SER A 15 -19.07 35.59 11.46
N PRO A 16 -18.69 36.37 12.51
CA PRO A 16 -17.44 36.17 13.25
C PRO A 16 -17.62 35.32 14.52
N LEU A 17 -16.50 34.69 14.90
CA LEU A 17 -16.20 33.94 16.13
C LEU A 17 -16.76 34.57 17.43
N GLU A 18 -17.49 33.78 18.23
CA GLU A 18 -17.69 34.06 19.65
C GLU A 18 -16.54 33.46 20.47
N LYS A 19 -15.84 34.36 21.18
CA LYS A 19 -14.79 34.07 22.15
C LYS A 19 -15.42 34.29 23.53
N GLN A 20 -15.63 33.23 24.31
CA GLN A 20 -16.02 33.35 25.70
C GLN A 20 -14.79 33.27 26.61
N THR A 21 -14.69 34.20 27.55
CA THR A 21 -13.63 34.31 28.56
C THR A 21 -14.21 34.36 29.97
N GLY A 22 -13.65 33.54 30.87
CA GLY A 22 -13.47 33.82 32.32
C GLY A 22 -14.27 32.93 33.31
N PRO A 23 -13.88 32.86 34.61
CA PRO A 23 -12.53 32.92 35.20
C PRO A 23 -12.23 31.90 36.35
N ALA A 24 -10.94 31.84 36.74
CA ALA A 24 -10.33 31.62 38.06
C ALA A 24 -10.34 30.26 38.83
N ASN A 25 -9.10 29.78 39.07
CA ASN A 25 -8.52 29.12 40.26
C ASN A 25 -9.28 28.06 41.08
N GLY A 26 -8.67 26.88 41.16
CA GLY A 26 -8.82 25.94 42.27
C GLY A 26 -7.70 24.88 42.25
N ASN A 27 -6.72 25.00 43.15
CA ASN A 27 -5.78 23.93 43.47
C ASN A 27 -6.54 22.80 44.17
N GLY A 28 -6.23 21.55 43.81
CA GLY A 28 -6.68 20.36 44.52
C GLY A 28 -5.88 19.15 44.04
N ASP A 29 -5.02 18.63 44.91
CA ASP A 29 -4.33 17.35 44.82
C ASP A 29 -5.31 16.16 44.79
N LEU A 30 -4.77 14.95 44.49
CA LEU A 30 -5.36 13.60 44.55
C LEU A 30 -5.99 13.17 43.21
N ASP A 31 -5.70 12.03 42.60
CA ASP A 31 -5.23 10.74 43.13
C ASP A 31 -4.42 9.98 42.07
N SER A 32 -3.53 9.12 42.54
CA SER A 32 -2.61 8.31 41.75
C SER A 32 -3.35 7.20 41.02
N GLU A 33 -3.69 7.43 39.76
CA GLU A 33 -4.01 6.34 38.83
C GLU A 33 -2.69 5.84 38.23
N GLU A 34 -1.99 4.96 38.95
CA GLU A 34 -1.03 4.01 38.36
C GLU A 34 -1.82 3.04 37.46
N GLY A 35 -2.30 3.55 36.33
CA GLY A 35 -2.52 2.72 35.17
C GLY A 35 -1.13 2.27 34.75
N SER A 36 -0.74 1.05 35.08
CA SER A 36 0.39 0.39 34.42
C SER A 36 0.02 0.27 32.95
N SER A 37 0.28 1.35 32.21
CA SER A 37 0.60 1.28 30.80
C SER A 37 1.69 0.23 30.75
N LEU A 38 1.34 -0.99 30.34
CA LEU A 38 2.32 -1.91 29.82
C LEU A 38 2.99 -1.10 28.72
N GLU A 39 4.12 -0.48 29.04
CA GLU A 39 5.00 0.05 28.03
C GLU A 39 5.25 -1.16 27.14
N GLU A 40 4.69 -1.10 25.93
CA GLU A 40 5.09 -1.98 24.86
C GLU A 40 6.56 -1.63 24.65
N ASN A 41 7.44 -2.26 25.42
CA ASN A 41 8.89 -2.17 25.27
C ASN A 41 9.16 -2.67 23.85
N GLY A 42 9.18 -1.73 22.91
CA GLY A 42 9.31 -2.02 21.50
C GLY A 42 10.56 -2.85 21.26
N PHE A 43 10.48 -3.80 20.34
CA PHE A 43 11.61 -4.65 20.03
C PHE A 43 12.70 -3.84 19.30
N SER A 44 13.89 -3.76 19.89
CA SER A 44 15.09 -3.15 19.30
C SER A 44 16.01 -4.23 18.74
N TRP A 45 16.24 -4.23 17.42
CA TRP A 45 17.23 -5.12 16.80
C TRP A 45 18.65 -4.87 17.35
N GLY A 46 18.98 -3.63 17.74
CA GLY A 46 20.29 -3.29 18.30
C GLY A 46 20.53 -4.03 19.62
N ASP A 47 19.61 -3.87 20.56
CA ASP A 47 19.66 -4.44 21.89
C ASP A 47 19.66 -5.97 21.82
N TYR A 48 18.81 -6.54 20.95
CA TYR A 48 18.74 -7.99 20.76
C TYR A 48 20.05 -8.59 20.22
N LEU A 49 20.68 -7.95 19.24
CA LEU A 49 21.94 -8.43 18.68
C LEU A 49 23.08 -8.35 19.72
N GLU A 50 23.09 -7.29 20.53
CA GLU A 50 24.05 -7.13 21.64
C GLU A 50 23.84 -8.17 22.74
N GLU A 51 22.60 -8.34 23.23
CA GLU A 51 22.24 -9.30 24.29
C GLU A 51 22.55 -10.75 23.88
N THR A 52 22.26 -11.11 22.62
CA THR A 52 22.50 -12.46 22.12
C THR A 52 23.93 -12.69 21.62
N GLY A 53 24.75 -11.63 21.54
CA GLY A 53 26.10 -11.70 20.96
C GLY A 53 26.11 -12.13 19.49
N THR A 54 25.00 -11.93 18.77
CA THR A 54 24.86 -12.32 17.36
C THR A 54 25.18 -11.16 16.43
N ARG A 55 25.41 -11.46 15.15
CA ARG A 55 25.69 -10.46 14.12
C ARG A 55 24.62 -10.51 13.05
N ALA A 56 24.14 -9.33 12.67
CA ALA A 56 23.26 -9.19 11.51
C ALA A 56 23.97 -9.71 10.25
N ALA A 57 23.22 -10.41 9.39
CA ALA A 57 23.71 -10.78 8.07
C ALA A 57 24.01 -9.49 7.26
N PRO A 58 25.15 -9.42 6.54
CA PRO A 58 25.46 -8.28 5.68
C PRO A 58 24.33 -8.01 4.67
N HIS A 59 24.07 -6.74 4.34
CA HIS A 59 23.07 -6.39 3.33
C HIS A 59 23.36 -7.05 1.96
N SER A 60 24.64 -7.21 1.63
CA SER A 60 25.10 -7.91 0.41
C SER A 60 24.75 -9.40 0.36
N SER A 61 24.38 -10.00 1.50
CA SER A 61 23.82 -11.35 1.54
C SER A 61 22.43 -11.43 0.91
N PHE A 62 21.74 -10.29 0.73
CA PHE A 62 20.37 -10.20 0.24
C PHE A 62 20.28 -9.49 -1.12
N ARG A 63 20.87 -10.08 -2.17
CA ARG A 63 20.84 -9.53 -3.56
C ARG A 63 19.45 -9.13 -4.06
N HIS A 64 18.40 -9.82 -3.60
CA HIS A 64 17.01 -9.51 -3.95
C HIS A 64 16.55 -8.12 -3.51
N VAL A 65 17.14 -7.57 -2.44
CA VAL A 65 16.82 -6.24 -1.93
C VAL A 65 17.28 -5.17 -2.91
N GLU A 66 18.47 -5.30 -3.48
CA GLU A 66 18.98 -4.36 -4.50
C GLU A 66 18.13 -4.38 -5.78
N ILE A 67 17.70 -5.57 -6.21
CA ILE A 67 16.82 -5.75 -7.38
C ILE A 67 15.47 -5.06 -7.14
N SER A 68 14.93 -5.14 -5.93
CA SER A 68 13.66 -4.49 -5.58
C SER A 68 13.69 -2.98 -5.64
N ILE A 69 14.81 -2.38 -5.23
CA ILE A 69 15.02 -0.93 -5.27
C ILE A 69 15.10 -0.44 -6.72
N GLN A 70 15.59 -1.30 -7.62
CA GLN A 70 15.68 -0.99 -9.06
C GLN A 70 14.36 -1.26 -9.80
N SER A 71 13.47 -2.10 -9.27
CA SER A 71 12.20 -2.38 -9.92
C SER A 71 11.28 -1.15 -9.87
N ASN A 72 10.72 -0.80 -11.01
CA ASN A 72 9.75 0.29 -11.16
C ASN A 72 8.30 -0.17 -10.93
N PHE A 73 8.09 -1.35 -10.35
CA PHE A 73 6.76 -1.85 -10.01
C PHE A 73 6.15 -1.05 -8.86
N GLN A 74 4.87 -0.75 -8.96
CA GLN A 74 4.12 -0.03 -7.93
C GLN A 74 2.76 -0.70 -7.69
N PRO A 75 2.24 -0.70 -6.45
CA PRO A 75 0.87 -1.06 -6.16
C PRO A 75 -0.12 -0.34 -7.08
N GLY A 76 -1.12 -1.06 -7.58
CA GLY A 76 -2.11 -0.57 -8.52
C GLY A 76 -1.76 -0.78 -10.00
N MET A 77 -0.50 -1.06 -10.35
CA MET A 77 -0.13 -1.41 -11.73
C MET A 77 -0.79 -2.72 -12.18
N LYS A 78 -1.05 -2.84 -13.48
CA LYS A 78 -1.58 -4.05 -14.11
C LYS A 78 -0.55 -4.66 -15.05
N LEU A 79 -0.51 -5.98 -15.09
CA LEU A 79 0.40 -6.75 -15.91
C LEU A 79 -0.23 -8.09 -16.32
N GLU A 80 0.30 -8.71 -17.37
CA GLU A 80 -0.09 -10.03 -17.84
C GLU A 80 0.86 -11.07 -17.21
N VAL A 81 0.28 -12.11 -16.61
CA VAL A 81 0.97 -13.18 -15.88
C VAL A 81 0.63 -14.51 -16.53
N ALA A 82 1.63 -15.37 -16.76
CA ALA A 82 1.39 -16.72 -17.24
C ALA A 82 0.56 -17.56 -16.22
N ASN A 83 -0.41 -18.32 -16.71
CA ASN A 83 -1.20 -19.22 -15.88
C ASN A 83 -0.37 -20.43 -15.44
N LYS A 84 -0.52 -20.83 -14.16
CA LYS A 84 0.22 -21.97 -13.59
C LYS A 84 -0.17 -23.31 -14.22
N SER A 85 -1.43 -23.48 -14.60
CA SER A 85 -1.95 -24.71 -15.20
C SER A 85 -1.63 -24.83 -16.69
N ASN A 86 -1.52 -23.70 -17.40
CA ASN A 86 -1.23 -23.67 -18.83
C ASN A 86 -0.30 -22.49 -19.17
N PRO A 87 1.02 -22.72 -19.26
CA PRO A 87 2.02 -21.67 -19.50
C PRO A 87 1.88 -20.93 -20.82
N ASP A 88 1.12 -21.44 -21.80
CA ASP A 88 0.85 -20.73 -23.07
C ASP A 88 -0.31 -19.73 -22.98
N THR A 89 -0.92 -19.63 -21.80
CA THR A 89 -2.05 -18.74 -21.53
C THR A 89 -1.69 -17.79 -20.41
N TYR A 90 -2.21 -16.57 -20.51
CA TYR A 90 -1.91 -15.50 -19.57
C TYR A 90 -3.20 -14.89 -19.04
N TRP A 91 -3.12 -14.24 -17.89
CA TRP A 91 -4.22 -13.42 -17.38
C TRP A 91 -3.72 -12.13 -16.78
N VAL A 92 -4.60 -11.12 -16.77
CA VAL A 92 -4.27 -9.82 -16.21
C VAL A 92 -4.34 -9.89 -14.69
N ALA A 93 -3.27 -9.45 -14.02
CA ALA A 93 -3.23 -9.28 -12.58
C ALA A 93 -2.92 -7.83 -12.20
N THR A 94 -3.32 -7.44 -10.99
CA THR A 94 -2.99 -6.15 -10.38
C THR A 94 -1.99 -6.35 -9.27
N ILE A 95 -0.98 -5.47 -9.19
CA ILE A 95 -0.03 -5.44 -8.08
C ILE A 95 -0.74 -4.90 -6.85
N ILE A 96 -0.86 -5.73 -5.82
CA ILE A 96 -1.41 -5.34 -4.51
C ILE A 96 -0.31 -4.72 -3.66
N THR A 97 0.85 -5.38 -3.58
CA THR A 97 2.00 -4.94 -2.78
C THR A 97 3.30 -5.38 -3.43
N THR A 98 4.36 -4.59 -3.23
CA THR A 98 5.74 -4.91 -3.62
C THR A 98 6.56 -5.23 -2.36
N CYS A 99 7.26 -6.36 -2.36
CA CYS A 99 8.16 -6.74 -1.26
C CYS A 99 9.43 -7.34 -1.83
N GLY A 100 10.49 -6.54 -1.95
CA GLY A 100 11.71 -7.09 -2.53
C GLY A 100 11.49 -7.47 -4.01
N GLN A 101 11.97 -8.66 -4.37
CA GLN A 101 11.71 -9.29 -5.67
C GLN A 101 10.32 -9.93 -5.78
N LEU A 102 9.54 -9.93 -4.70
CA LEU A 102 8.23 -10.57 -4.67
C LEU A 102 7.13 -9.53 -4.87
N LEU A 103 6.19 -9.84 -5.74
CA LEU A 103 4.95 -9.10 -5.93
C LEU A 103 3.80 -9.90 -5.34
N LEU A 104 2.96 -9.23 -4.55
CA LEU A 104 1.65 -9.75 -4.21
C LEU A 104 0.70 -9.34 -5.32
N LEU A 105 0.14 -10.32 -6.04
CA LEU A 105 -0.71 -10.10 -7.19
C LEU A 105 -2.13 -10.60 -6.93
N ARG A 106 -3.11 -9.94 -7.54
CA ARG A 106 -4.50 -10.41 -7.64
C ARG A 106 -4.94 -10.45 -9.08
N TYR A 107 -5.48 -11.57 -9.53
CA TYR A 107 -6.08 -11.67 -10.87
C TYR A 107 -7.28 -10.73 -11.03
N CYS A 108 -7.40 -10.13 -12.21
CA CYS A 108 -8.57 -9.32 -12.55
C CYS A 108 -9.82 -10.21 -12.55
N GLY A 109 -10.90 -9.70 -11.95
CA GLY A 109 -12.17 -10.43 -11.77
C GLY A 109 -12.44 -10.82 -10.31
N TYR A 110 -11.42 -10.91 -9.46
CA TYR A 110 -11.57 -11.30 -8.05
C TYR A 110 -11.93 -10.14 -7.10
N GLY A 111 -12.08 -8.91 -7.62
CA GLY A 111 -12.47 -7.74 -6.84
C GLY A 111 -11.57 -7.49 -5.63
N GLU A 112 -12.18 -7.42 -4.44
CA GLU A 112 -11.49 -7.20 -3.16
C GLU A 112 -11.20 -8.48 -2.36
N ASP A 113 -11.34 -9.66 -2.97
CA ASP A 113 -11.10 -10.93 -2.27
C ASP A 113 -9.59 -11.20 -2.07
N ARG A 114 -9.10 -10.85 -0.88
CA ARG A 114 -7.71 -11.10 -0.46
C ARG A 114 -7.33 -12.58 -0.42
N ARG A 115 -8.28 -13.50 -0.40
CA ARG A 115 -7.98 -14.95 -0.42
C ARG A 115 -7.46 -15.42 -1.77
N ALA A 116 -7.73 -14.64 -2.82
CA ALA A 116 -7.25 -14.90 -4.17
C ALA A 116 -5.87 -14.27 -4.46
N ASP A 117 -5.28 -13.57 -3.49
CA ASP A 117 -3.96 -12.96 -3.65
C ASP A 117 -2.88 -14.05 -3.64
N PHE A 118 -1.87 -13.90 -4.49
CA PHE A 118 -0.75 -14.83 -4.56
C PHE A 118 0.57 -14.09 -4.71
N TRP A 119 1.61 -14.65 -4.11
CA TRP A 119 2.97 -14.17 -4.28
C TRP A 119 3.58 -14.67 -5.59
N CYS A 120 4.33 -13.78 -6.23
CA CYS A 120 4.96 -13.99 -7.51
C CYS A 120 6.37 -13.41 -7.48
N ASP A 121 7.34 -14.16 -7.97
CA ASP A 121 8.75 -13.75 -8.04
C ASP A 121 9.03 -13.11 -9.39
N VAL A 122 9.48 -11.85 -9.43
CA VAL A 122 9.68 -11.12 -10.70
C VAL A 122 10.80 -11.66 -11.58
N ILE A 123 11.70 -12.48 -11.04
CA ILE A 123 12.84 -13.06 -11.78
C ILE A 123 12.42 -14.39 -12.41
N ILE A 124 11.62 -15.17 -11.69
CA ILE A 124 11.21 -16.52 -12.11
C ILE A 124 9.92 -16.49 -12.92
N ALA A 125 9.00 -15.58 -12.58
CA ALA A 125 7.71 -15.51 -13.24
C ALA A 125 7.79 -14.82 -14.59
N ASP A 126 6.96 -15.30 -15.51
CA ASP A 126 6.81 -14.70 -16.83
C ASP A 126 5.78 -13.56 -16.75
N LEU A 127 6.30 -12.34 -16.59
CA LEU A 127 5.53 -11.12 -16.37
C LEU A 127 5.71 -10.16 -17.54
N HIS A 128 4.60 -9.63 -18.05
CA HIS A 128 4.62 -8.75 -19.20
C HIS A 128 3.72 -7.52 -19.02
N PRO A 129 4.04 -6.39 -19.67
CA PRO A 129 3.12 -5.25 -19.71
C PRO A 129 1.81 -5.62 -20.40
N VAL A 130 0.73 -4.94 -20.02
CA VAL A 130 -0.58 -5.13 -20.67
C VAL A 130 -0.48 -4.87 -22.18
N GLY A 131 -1.07 -5.76 -22.98
CA GLY A 131 -1.04 -5.75 -24.44
C GLY A 131 0.03 -6.64 -25.06
N TRP A 132 0.91 -7.26 -24.24
CA TRP A 132 1.96 -8.14 -24.74
C TRP A 132 1.39 -9.40 -25.40
N CYS A 133 0.35 -10.01 -24.85
CA CYS A 133 -0.28 -11.20 -25.43
C CYS A 133 -0.79 -10.94 -26.85
N THR A 134 -1.43 -9.79 -27.07
CA THR A 134 -1.91 -9.38 -28.40
C THR A 134 -0.75 -9.21 -29.38
N GLN A 135 0.38 -8.67 -28.94
CA GLN A 135 1.57 -8.46 -29.79
C GLN A 135 2.29 -9.76 -30.13
N ASN A 136 2.26 -10.74 -29.21
CA ASN A 136 3.01 -12.00 -29.31
C ASN A 136 2.13 -13.20 -29.68
N ASN A 137 0.88 -12.95 -30.11
CA ASN A 137 -0.09 -13.97 -30.49
C ASN A 137 -0.31 -15.04 -29.39
N LYS A 138 -0.31 -14.60 -28.13
CA LYS A 138 -0.63 -15.41 -26.94
C LYS A 138 -2.08 -15.19 -26.52
N VAL A 139 -2.63 -16.13 -25.77
CA VAL A 139 -4.05 -16.15 -25.41
C VAL A 139 -4.23 -15.61 -23.99
N LEU A 140 -5.12 -14.63 -23.83
CA LEU A 140 -5.63 -14.22 -22.53
C LEU A 140 -6.77 -15.16 -22.11
N MET A 141 -6.55 -15.95 -21.08
CA MET A 141 -7.57 -16.81 -20.48
C MET A 141 -7.60 -16.65 -18.96
N PRO A 142 -8.80 -16.51 -18.35
CA PRO A 142 -8.93 -16.54 -16.91
C PRO A 142 -8.34 -17.84 -16.34
N PRO A 143 -7.67 -17.79 -15.18
CA PRO A 143 -7.27 -18.98 -14.45
C PRO A 143 -8.50 -19.76 -13.96
N ASP A 144 -8.35 -21.08 -13.81
CA ASP A 144 -9.38 -22.01 -13.33
C ASP A 144 -9.80 -21.76 -11.86
#